data_AF-A0A3D2FMC8-F1
#
_entry.id   AF-A0A3D2FMC8-F1
#
_cell.length_a   1.000
_cell.length_b   1.000
_cell.length_c   1.000
_cell.angle_alpha   90.00
_cell.angle_beta   90.00
_cell.angle_gamma   90.00
#
_symmetry.space_group_name_H-M   'P 1'
#
loop_
_entity.id
_entity.type
_entity.pdbx_description
1 polymer ?
#
loop_
_entity_poly.entity_id
_entity_poly.type
_entity_poly.pdbx_seq_one_letter_code
_entity_poly.pdbx_strand_id
1 'polypeptide(L)' 'MIKFFKYFSFLFIISAVLFGQLGKKNIQESIEQRAKDYENIAKSIWGWAELGYQEEKSSALLKKTLSNEGFSIKSGVA' A
#
# COMPACT_ATOMS: atom_id res chain seq x y z
N MET A 1 44.95 12.27 -13.41
CA MET A 1 44.19 11.01 -13.59
C MET A 1 43.38 10.64 -12.35
N ILE A 2 43.98 10.48 -11.16
CA ILE A 2 43.26 10.11 -9.92
C ILE A 2 42.10 11.05 -9.55
N LYS A 3 42.27 12.38 -9.69
CA LYS A 3 41.20 13.36 -9.38
C LYS A 3 39.96 13.14 -10.25
N PHE A 4 40.15 12.89 -11.54
CA PHE A 4 39.07 12.62 -12.51
C PHE A 4 38.29 11.35 -12.15
N PHE A 5 39.00 10.28 -11.77
CA PHE A 5 38.38 9.03 -11.31
C PHE A 5 37.58 9.24 -10.00
N LYS A 6 38.05 10.12 -9.12
CA LYS A 6 37.34 10.50 -7.88
C LYS A 6 36.02 11.23 -8.15
N TYR A 7 36.02 12.18 -9.09
CA TYR A 7 34.80 12.90 -9.49
C TYR A 7 33.80 11.98 -10.20
N PHE A 8 34.30 11.04 -11.01
CA PHE A 8 33.47 10.03 -11.67
C PHE A 8 32.81 9.08 -10.65
N SER A 9 33.58 8.60 -9.67
CA SER A 9 33.06 7.77 -8.58
C SER A 9 32.02 8.51 -7.73
N PHE A 10 32.24 9.80 -7.45
CA PHE A 10 31.28 10.63 -6.71
C PHE A 10 29.97 10.84 -7.48
N LEU A 11 30.04 11.06 -8.80
CA LEU A 11 28.86 11.21 -9.65
C LEU A 11 28.00 9.91 -9.70
N PHE A 12 28.66 8.76 -9.71
CA PHE A 12 27.98 7.46 -9.70
C PHE A 12 27.19 7.22 -8.40
N ILE A 13 27.76 7.61 -7.25
CA ILE A 13 27.09 7.48 -5.94
C ILE A 13 25.84 8.37 -5.86
N ILE A 14 25.91 9.59 -6.38
CA ILE A 14 24.75 10.51 -6.42
C ILE A 14 23.60 9.92 -7.24
N SER A 15 23.91 9.31 -8.39
CA SER A 15 22.90 8.68 -9.25
C SER A 15 22.17 7.52 -8.54
N ALA A 16 22.90 6.68 -7.80
CA ALA A 16 22.32 5.55 -7.05
C ALA A 16 21.36 6.01 -5.94
N VAL A 17 21.69 7.10 -5.24
CA VAL A 17 20.84 7.65 -4.16
C VAL A 17 19.53 8.23 -4.72
N LEU A 18 19.56 8.85 -5.90
CA LEU A 18 18.36 9.40 -6.54
C LEU A 18 17.41 8.31 -7.04
N PHE A 19 17.93 7.22 -7.60
CA PHE A 19 17.12 6.07 -8.04
C PHE A 19 16.37 5.40 -6.86
N GLY A 20 16.98 5.35 -5.67
CA GLY A 20 16.36 4.75 -4.48
C GLY A 20 15.15 5.50 -3.91
N GLN A 21 14.92 6.77 -4.29
CA GLN A 21 13.76 7.55 -3.82
C GLN A 21 12.55 7.46 -4.77
N LEU A 22 12.74 7.01 -6.02
CA LEU A 22 11.71 6.99 -7.05
C LEU A 22 10.52 6.08 -6.66
N GLY A 23 10.80 4.93 -6.04
CA GLY A 23 9.77 3.98 -5.60
C GLY A 23 8.86 4.52 -4.50
N LYS A 24 9.38 5.39 -3.62
CA LYS A 24 8.59 5.93 -2.49
C LYS A 24 7.49 6.87 -2.96
N LYS A 25 7.80 7.72 -3.95
CA LYS A 25 6.83 8.66 -4.53
C LYS A 25 5.67 7.91 -5.20
N ASN A 26 5.98 6.86 -5.97
CA ASN A 26 4.96 6.05 -6.65
C ASN A 26 4.03 5.34 -5.65
N ILE A 27 4.57 4.86 -4.52
CA ILE A 27 3.76 4.23 -3.46
C ILE A 27 2.82 5.27 -2.83
N GLN A 28 3.34 6.45 -2.49
CA GLN A 28 2.56 7.56 -1.93
C GLN A 28 1.40 7.95 -2.85
N GLU A 29 1.67 8.16 -4.15
CA GLU A 29 0.64 8.48 -5.14
C GLU A 29 -0.42 7.38 -5.24
N SER A 30 -0.01 6.11 -5.18
CA SER A 30 -0.96 4.98 -5.21
C SER A 30 -1.88 4.93 -3.98
N ILE A 31 -1.39 5.37 -2.81
CA ILE A 31 -2.18 5.45 -1.58
C ILE A 31 -3.17 6.62 -1.69
N GLU A 32 -2.71 7.77 -2.17
CA GLU A 32 -3.55 8.95 -2.37
C GLU A 32 -4.68 8.68 -3.36
N GLN A 33 -4.40 7.95 -4.46
CA GLN A 33 -5.40 7.53 -5.43
C GLN A 33 -6.51 6.65 -4.83
N ARG A 34 -6.19 5.82 -3.83
CA ARG A 34 -7.14 4.91 -3.16
C ARG A 34 -7.73 5.46 -1.86
N ALA A 35 -7.32 6.67 -1.44
CA ALA A 35 -7.71 7.25 -0.16
C ALA A 35 -9.23 7.33 0.00
N LYS A 36 -9.96 7.64 -1.08
CA LYS A 36 -11.42 7.71 -1.04
C LYS A 36 -12.08 6.36 -0.82
N ASP A 37 -11.55 5.30 -1.42
CA ASP A 37 -12.06 3.95 -1.25
C ASP A 37 -11.87 3.47 0.19
N TYR A 38 -10.70 3.76 0.77
CA TYR A 38 -10.41 3.48 2.18
C TYR A 38 -11.33 4.26 3.12
N GLU A 39 -11.58 5.54 2.85
CA GLU A 39 -12.53 6.35 3.62
C GLU A 39 -13.93 5.74 3.60
N ASN A 40 -14.41 5.32 2.42
CA ASN A 40 -15.73 4.71 2.26
C ASN A 40 -15.84 3.37 3.01
N ILE A 41 -14.81 2.52 2.91
CA ILE A 41 -14.72 1.27 3.66
C ILE A 41 -14.75 1.54 5.17
N ALA A 42 -13.92 2.47 5.66
CA ALA A 42 -13.84 2.80 7.08
C ALA A 42 -15.18 3.33 7.62
N LYS A 43 -15.84 4.23 6.89
CA LYS A 43 -17.17 4.74 7.25
C LYS A 43 -18.24 3.65 7.25
N SER A 44 -18.16 2.69 6.31
CA SER A 44 -19.09 1.56 6.26
C SER A 44 -18.94 0.68 7.50
N ILE A 45 -17.70 0.31 7.85
CA ILE A 45 -17.41 -0.51 9.03
C ILE A 45 -17.86 0.21 10.30
N TRP A 46 -17.52 1.50 10.44
CA TRP A 46 -17.94 2.32 11.59
C TRP A 46 -19.47 2.40 11.71
N GLY A 47 -20.17 2.55 10.59
CA GLY A 47 -21.63 2.63 10.56
C GLY A 47 -22.34 1.32 10.88
N TRP A 48 -21.69 0.16 10.72
CA TRP A 48 -22.28 -1.13 11.07
C TRP A 48 -22.22 -1.44 12.57
N ALA A 49 -21.18 -0.95 13.25
CA ALA A 49 -20.99 -1.10 14.70
C ALA A 49 -21.26 -2.54 15.19
N GLU A 50 -20.72 -3.54 14.48
CA GLU A 50 -20.92 -4.95 14.79
C GLU A 50 -20.22 -5.34 16.10
N LEU A 51 -20.79 -6.31 16.81
CA LEU A 51 -20.20 -6.86 18.01
C LEU A 51 -18.99 -7.73 17.66
N GLY A 52 -18.04 -7.79 18.60
CA GLY A 52 -16.91 -8.71 18.50
C GLY A 52 -17.36 -10.16 18.32
N TYR A 53 -16.73 -10.89 17.40
CA TYR A 53 -17.06 -12.26 17.00
C TYR A 53 -18.39 -12.43 16.24
N GLN A 54 -19.04 -11.34 15.83
CA GLN A 54 -20.28 -11.35 15.04
C GLN A 54 -20.20 -10.39 13.84
N GLU A 55 -19.01 -10.19 13.31
CA GLU A 55 -18.67 -9.27 12.21
C GLU A 55 -19.08 -9.80 10.83
N GLU A 56 -20.37 -10.02 10.59
CA GLU A 56 -20.85 -10.57 9.32
C GLU A 56 -20.62 -9.63 8.14
N LYS A 57 -20.99 -8.34 8.28
CA LYS A 57 -20.90 -7.35 7.20
C LYS A 57 -19.46 -6.92 6.96
N SER A 58 -18.71 -6.65 8.03
CA SER A 58 -17.32 -6.22 7.93
C SER A 58 -16.41 -7.34 7.44
N SER A 59 -16.62 -8.60 7.85
CA SER A 59 -15.89 -9.74 7.28
C SER A 59 -16.27 -10.00 5.82
N ALA A 60 -17.55 -9.87 5.45
CA ALA A 60 -17.98 -9.97 4.06
C ALA A 60 -17.35 -8.88 3.17
N LEU A 61 -17.32 -7.64 3.65
CA LEU A 61 -16.67 -6.53 2.95
C LEU A 61 -15.18 -6.79 2.76
N LEU A 62 -14.46 -7.20 3.80
CA LEU A 62 -13.04 -7.51 3.72
C LEU A 62 -12.75 -8.59 2.67
N LYS A 63 -13.49 -9.70 2.71
CA LYS A 63 -13.35 -10.80 1.75
C LYS A 63 -13.57 -10.31 0.31
N LYS A 64 -14.60 -9.49 0.09
CA LYS A 64 -14.90 -8.91 -1.23
C LYS A 64 -13.78 -7.99 -1.71
N THR A 65 -13.31 -7.07 -0.86
CA THR A 65 -12.23 -6.15 -1.20
C THR A 65 -10.96 -6.90 -1.58
N LEU A 66 -10.55 -7.90 -0.79
CA LEU A 66 -9.37 -8.72 -1.09
C LEU A 66 -9.55 -9.54 -2.38
N SER A 67 -10.72 -10.13 -2.59
CA SER A 67 -11.00 -10.88 -3.82
C SER A 67 -10.93 -9.99 -5.07
N ASN A 68 -11.39 -8.74 -4.98
CA ASN A 68 -11.33 -7.79 -6.08
C ASN A 68 -9.90 -7.39 -6.44
N GLU A 69 -9.00 -7.36 -5.46
CA GLU A 69 -7.55 -7.13 -5.66
C GLU A 69 -6.80 -8.40 -6.09
N GLY A 70 -7.51 -9.51 -6.36
CA GLY A 70 -6.94 -10.75 -6.90
C GLY A 70 -6.39 -11.71 -5.84
N PHE A 71 -6.67 -11.50 -4.56
CA PHE A 71 -6.28 -12.44 -3.51
C PHE A 71 -7.18 -13.68 -3.50
N SER A 72 -6.59 -14.85 -3.24
CA SER A 72 -7.34 -16.09 -2.97
C SER A 72 -7.89 -16.07 -1.55
N ILE A 73 -9.20 -16.27 -1.40
CA ILE A 73 -9.88 -16.18 -0.10
C ILE A 73 -10.22 -17.58 0.43
N LYS A 74 -9.86 -17.84 1.69
CA LYS A 74 -10.34 -19.00 2.46
C LYS A 74 -11.33 -18.51 3.52
N SER A 75 -12.56 -19.01 3.48
CA SER A 75 -13.64 -18.67 4.44
C SER A 75 -13.87 -19.79 5.46
N GLY A 76 -14.56 -19.49 6.56
CA GLY A 76 -14.96 -20.48 7.57
C GLY A 76 -13.82 -20.93 8.49
N VAL A 77 -12.86 -20.05 8.76
CA VAL A 77 -11.73 -20.30 9.67
C VAL A 77 -11.97 -19.77 11.09
N ALA A 78 -13.03 -18.99 11.27
CA ALA A 78 -13.50 -18.41 12.53
C ALA A 78 -15.03 -18.52 12.56
#